data_AF-A0A2K3LG29-F1
#
_entry.id   AF-A0A2K3LG29-F1
#
_cell.length_a   1.000
_cell.length_b   1.000
_cell.length_c   1.000
_cell.angle_alpha   90.00
_cell.angle_beta   90.00
_cell.angle_gamma   90.00
#
_symmetry.space_group_name_H-M   'P 1'
#
loop_
_entity.id
_entity.type
_entity.pdbx_description
1 polymer ?
#
loop_
_entity_poly.entity_id
_entity_poly.type
_entity_poly.pdbx_seq_one_letter_code
_entity_poly.pdbx_strand_id
1 'polypeptide(L)'
;AISKGRQGREAQNIVKVYLANLRIKGVDTDVLITAYEPIVINPFSESADTVGAGMAVPAAQAGCMSMDEVFKHAVTSFKVYDWSLFVASRP
;
A
#
# COMPACT_ATOMS: atom_id res chain seq x y z
N ALA A 1 3.33 11.88 -6.15
CA ALA A 1 4.79 11.80 -6.33
C ALA A 1 5.44 11.87 -4.95
N ILE A 2 6.34 10.94 -4.61
CA ILE A 2 6.89 10.76 -3.25
C ILE A 2 8.40 10.93 -3.31
N SER A 3 8.95 11.83 -2.50
CA SER A 3 10.40 11.98 -2.26
C SER A 3 10.70 11.65 -0.80
N LYS A 4 11.80 10.93 -0.53
CA LYS A 4 12.29 10.75 0.84
C LYS A 4 13.03 12.00 1.29
N GLY A 5 12.78 12.44 2.53
CA GLY A 5 13.55 13.47 3.23
C GLY A 5 13.88 14.73 2.39
N ARG A 6 15.18 14.99 2.21
CA ARG A 6 15.74 16.20 1.56
C ARG A 6 16.07 16.01 0.07
N GLN A 7 15.68 14.90 -0.56
CA GLN A 7 16.11 14.59 -1.94
C GLN A 7 15.51 15.52 -3.03
N GLY A 8 14.64 16.46 -2.64
CA GLY A 8 14.05 17.44 -3.55
C GLY A 8 13.05 16.82 -4.52
N ARG A 9 12.46 17.67 -5.36
CA ARG A 9 11.41 17.27 -6.31
C ARG A 9 11.95 16.37 -7.42
N GLU A 10 13.25 16.43 -7.68
CA GLU A 10 13.92 15.71 -8.76
C GLU A 10 14.17 14.22 -8.47
N ALA A 11 14.01 13.78 -7.22
CA ALA A 11 14.11 12.38 -6.82
C ALA A 11 12.74 11.72 -6.58
N GLN A 12 11.64 12.33 -7.05
CA GLN A 12 10.30 11.85 -6.75
C GLN A 12 9.92 10.60 -7.55
N ASN A 13 9.44 9.59 -6.83
CA ASN A 13 8.82 8.40 -7.41
C ASN A 13 7.33 8.65 -7.70
N ILE A 14 6.78 7.94 -8.67
CA ILE A 14 5.35 7.90 -8.93
C ILE A 14 4.84 6.53 -8.49
N VAL A 15 3.88 6.54 -7.56
CA VAL A 15 3.29 5.34 -6.98
C VAL A 15 1.78 5.51 -6.99
N LYS A 16 1.06 4.49 -7.46
CA LYS A 16 -0.39 4.38 -7.30
C LYS A 16 -0.69 3.73 -5.95
N VAL A 17 -1.58 4.35 -5.19
CA VAL A 17 -1.98 3.86 -3.88
C VAL A 17 -3.45 3.47 -3.93
N TYR A 18 -3.74 2.22 -3.60
CA TYR A 18 -5.08 1.73 -3.35
C TYR A 18 -5.36 1.87 -1.86
N LEU A 19 -6.52 2.41 -1.49
CA LEU A 19 -6.86 2.71 -0.11
C LEU A 19 -8.33 2.36 0.16
N ALA A 20 -8.57 1.61 1.23
CA ALA A 20 -9.89 1.32 1.74
C ALA A 20 -9.89 1.56 3.25
N ASN A 21 -10.87 2.34 3.71
CA ASN A 21 -11.15 2.50 5.12
C ASN A 21 -12.39 1.66 5.49
N LEU A 22 -12.21 0.66 6.35
CA LEU A 22 -13.27 -0.24 6.81
C LEU A 22 -13.62 0.09 8.26
N ARG A 23 -14.76 0.74 8.46
CA ARG A 23 -15.30 0.96 9.81
C ARG A 23 -15.86 -0.34 10.38
N ILE A 24 -15.25 -0.86 11.44
CA ILE A 24 -15.76 -2.01 12.17
C ILE A 24 -16.81 -1.50 13.17
N LYS A 25 -18.08 -1.72 12.82
CA LYS A 25 -19.21 -1.29 13.66
C LYS A 25 -19.18 -2.03 14.99
N GLY A 26 -19.50 -1.30 16.07
CA GLY A 26 -19.62 -1.85 17.42
C GLY A 26 -18.33 -1.86 18.25
N VAL A 27 -17.18 -1.53 17.68
CA VAL A 27 -15.87 -1.52 18.39
C VAL A 27 -15.04 -0.24 18.15
N ASP A 28 -15.67 0.82 17.63
CA ASP A 28 -15.07 2.13 17.33
C ASP A 28 -13.69 2.09 16.64
N THR A 29 -13.45 1.08 15.81
CA THR A 29 -12.18 0.87 15.14
C THR A 29 -12.33 1.00 13.63
N ASP A 30 -11.41 1.73 13.01
CA ASP A 30 -11.22 1.78 11.57
C ASP A 30 -10.04 0.91 11.16
N VAL A 31 -10.23 0.08 10.13
CA VAL A 31 -9.16 -0.69 9.50
C VAL A 31 -8.82 -0.04 8.17
N LEU A 32 -7.60 0.50 8.08
CA LEU A 32 -7.06 1.05 6.85
C LEU A 32 -6.27 -0.03 6.11
N ILE A 33 -6.75 -0.43 4.94
CA ILE A 33 -6.03 -1.32 4.03
C ILE A 33 -5.42 -0.44 2.93
N THR A 34 -4.11 -0.52 2.74
CA THR A 34 -3.39 0.17 1.67
C THR A 34 -2.55 -0.80 0.86
N ALA A 35 -2.55 -0.65 -0.45
CA ALA A 35 -1.64 -1.35 -1.34
C ALA A 35 -0.93 -0.35 -2.26
N TYR A 36 0.34 -0.61 -2.56
CA TYR A 36 1.22 0.31 -3.29
C TYR A 36 1.68 -0.35 -4.58
N GLU A 37 1.46 0.32 -5.70
CA GLU A 37 1.92 -0.09 -7.02
C GLU A 37 2.85 0.98 -7.58
N PRO A 38 4.18 0.72 -7.62
CA PRO A 38 5.11 1.63 -8.27
C PRO A 38 4.77 1.79 -9.75
N ILE A 39 4.85 3.03 -10.25
CA ILE A 39 4.73 3.34 -11.69
C ILE A 39 6.09 3.78 -12.21
N VAL A 40 6.76 4.68 -11.50
CA VAL A 40 8.09 5.21 -11.87
C VAL A 40 8.96 5.29 -10.63
N ILE A 41 10.15 4.70 -10.71
CA ILE A 41 11.23 4.90 -9.74
C ILE A 41 12.25 5.86 -10.35
N ASN A 42 12.49 6.97 -9.67
CA ASN A 42 13.44 7.97 -10.13
C ASN A 42 14.88 7.48 -9.94
N PRO A 43 15.81 7.67 -10.90
CA PRO A 43 17.22 7.31 -10.73
C PRO A 43 17.92 7.94 -9.52
N PHE A 44 17.47 9.13 -9.10
CA PHE A 44 18.02 9.84 -7.94
C PHE A 44 17.31 9.49 -6.62
N SER A 45 16.28 8.66 -6.65
CA SER A 45 15.62 8.16 -5.43
C SER A 45 16.54 7.16 -4.73
N GLU A 46 16.63 7.24 -3.39
CA GLU A 46 17.36 6.22 -2.60
C GLU A 46 16.88 4.78 -2.86
N SER A 47 15.60 4.61 -3.22
CA SER A 47 15.08 3.27 -3.52
C SER A 47 15.59 2.72 -4.86
N ALA A 48 16.16 3.55 -5.75
CA ALA A 48 16.61 3.14 -7.09
C ALA A 48 17.66 2.03 -7.03
N ASP A 49 18.59 2.10 -6.08
CA ASP A 49 19.66 1.10 -5.92
C ASP A 49 19.12 -0.27 -5.50
N THR A 50 17.94 -0.32 -4.88
CA THR A 50 17.33 -1.56 -4.38
C THR A 50 16.34 -2.17 -5.37
N VAL A 51 15.48 -1.35 -5.98
CA VAL A 51 14.37 -1.83 -6.82
C VAL A 51 14.55 -1.54 -8.31
N GLY A 52 15.67 -0.93 -8.68
CA GLY A 52 15.93 -0.45 -10.04
C GLY A 52 15.24 0.87 -10.34
N ALA A 53 15.92 1.72 -11.11
CA ALA A 53 15.34 2.96 -11.62
C ALA A 53 14.54 2.71 -12.91
N GLY A 54 13.60 3.62 -13.20
CA GLY A 54 12.85 3.65 -14.45
C GLY A 54 11.36 3.32 -14.27
N MET A 55 10.73 2.92 -15.37
CA MET A 55 9.35 2.46 -15.37
C MET A 55 9.25 1.12 -14.66
N ALA A 56 8.39 1.04 -13.64
CA ALA A 56 8.11 -0.23 -13.00
C ALA A 56 7.29 -1.12 -13.95
N VAL A 57 7.61 -2.41 -13.96
CA VAL A 57 6.83 -3.41 -14.69
C VAL A 57 5.57 -3.73 -13.88
N PRO A 58 4.35 -3.53 -14.41
CA PRO A 58 3.12 -3.91 -13.72
C PRO A 58 3.12 -5.40 -13.37
N ALA A 59 2.61 -5.75 -12.18
CA ALA A 59 2.61 -7.13 -11.68
C ALA A 59 1.95 -8.12 -12.66
N ALA A 60 0.85 -7.71 -13.30
CA ALA A 60 0.16 -8.50 -14.33
C ALA A 60 1.06 -8.86 -15.53
N GLN A 61 1.97 -7.96 -15.93
CA GLN A 61 2.91 -8.21 -17.03
C GLN A 61 4.06 -9.12 -16.62
N ALA A 62 4.37 -9.19 -15.32
CA ALA A 62 5.33 -10.13 -14.76
C ALA A 62 4.72 -11.53 -14.48
N GLY A 63 3.46 -11.77 -14.84
CA GLY A 63 2.76 -13.02 -14.56
C GLY A 63 2.28 -13.16 -13.11
N CYS A 64 2.28 -12.08 -12.34
CA CYS A 64 1.71 -12.02 -10.99
C CYS A 64 0.28 -11.49 -11.02
N MET A 65 -0.47 -11.70 -9.93
CA MET A 65 -1.77 -11.05 -9.72
C MET A 65 -1.60 -9.52 -9.72
N SER A 66 -2.52 -8.79 -10.34
CA SER A 66 -2.44 -7.33 -10.38
C SER A 66 -2.69 -6.74 -8.99
N MET A 67 -2.14 -5.55 -8.73
CA MET A 67 -2.30 -4.93 -7.41
C MET A 67 -3.76 -4.57 -7.11
N ASP A 68 -4.57 -4.24 -8.13
CA ASP A 68 -6.00 -4.01 -7.95
C ASP A 68 -6.77 -5.29 -7.58
N GLU A 69 -6.39 -6.44 -8.14
CA GLU A 69 -6.96 -7.74 -7.76
C GLU A 69 -6.55 -8.14 -6.34
N VAL A 70 -5.26 -8.00 -6.00
CA VAL A 70 -4.75 -8.24 -4.64
C VAL A 70 -5.49 -7.36 -3.63
N PHE A 71 -5.61 -6.07 -3.93
CA PHE A 71 -6.28 -5.11 -3.06
C PHE A 71 -7.76 -5.44 -2.89
N LYS A 72 -8.47 -5.72 -3.98
CA LYS A 72 -9.87 -6.14 -3.95
C LYS A 72 -10.06 -7.42 -3.14
N HIS A 73 -9.17 -8.40 -3.31
CA HIS A 73 -9.20 -9.63 -2.54
C HIS A 73 -8.99 -9.36 -1.05
N ALA A 74 -7.99 -8.56 -0.67
CA ALA A 74 -7.74 -8.19 0.72
C ALA A 74 -8.95 -7.51 1.38
N VAL A 75 -9.58 -6.57 0.68
CA VAL A 75 -10.77 -5.84 1.19
C VAL A 75 -11.99 -6.77 1.30
N THR A 76 -12.25 -7.61 0.30
CA THR A 76 -13.46 -8.45 0.27
C THR A 76 -13.37 -9.72 1.11
N SER A 77 -12.15 -10.18 1.42
CA SER A 77 -11.91 -11.34 2.28
C SER A 77 -11.61 -10.98 3.73
N PHE A 78 -11.53 -9.69 4.08
CA PHE A 78 -11.25 -9.24 5.44
C PHE A 78 -12.27 -9.80 6.45
N LYS A 79 -11.78 -10.54 7.43
CA LYS A 79 -12.57 -11.15 8.50
C LYS A 79 -11.84 -11.04 9.84
N VAL A 80 -12.56 -10.60 10.86
CA VAL A 80 -12.13 -10.71 12.25
C VAL A 80 -12.53 -12.09 12.77
N TYR A 81 -11.53 -12.91 13.10
CA TYR A 81 -11.75 -14.24 13.67
C TYR A 81 -11.85 -14.21 15.20
N ASP A 82 -11.09 -13.34 15.85
CA ASP A 82 -11.11 -13.15 17.30
C ASP A 82 -11.51 -11.71 17.63
N TRP A 83 -12.72 -11.54 18.15
CA TRP A 83 -13.25 -10.23 18.52
C TRP A 83 -12.72 -9.74 19.88
N SER A 84 -12.07 -10.60 20.67
CA SER A 84 -11.45 -10.20 21.94
C SER A 84 -10.28 -9.21 21.73
N LEU A 85 -9.74 -9.16 20.50
CA LEU A 85 -8.76 -8.17 20.05
C LEU A 85 -9.22 -6.72 20.28
N PHE A 86 -10.52 -6.46 20.29
CA PHE A 86 -11.08 -5.13 20.52
C PHE A 86 -11.54 -4.89 21.96
N VAL A 87 -11.42 -5.87 22.85
CA VAL A 87 -11.86 -5.80 24.24
C VAL A 87 -10.74 -5.31 25.17
N ALA A 88 -9.48 -5.43 24.75
CA ALA A 88 -8.31 -5.04 25.53
C ALA A 88 -7.91 -3.56 25.33
N SER A 89 -8.74 -2.64 25.79
CA SER A 89 -8.33 -1.30 26.25
C SER A 89 -9.54 -0.47 26.70
N ARG A 90 -10.15 -0.84 27.83
CA ARG A 90 -10.81 0.17 28.67
C ARG A 90 -9.83 0.51 29.80
N PRO A 91 -9.42 1.78 29.97
CA PRO A 91 -8.77 2.20 31.20
C PRO A 91 -9.70 2.01 32.41
#